data_AF-A0A8T4J845-F1
#
_entry.id   AF-A0A8T4J845-F1
#
_cell.length_a   1.000
_cell.length_b   1.000
_cell.length_c   1.000
_cell.angle_alpha   90.00
_cell.angle_beta   90.00
_cell.angle_gamma   90.00
#
_symmetry.space_group_name_H-M   'P 1'
#
loop_
_entity.id
_entity.type
_entity.pdbx_description
1 polymer ?
#
loop_
_entity_poly.entity_id
_entity_poly.type
_entity_poly.pdbx_seq_one_letter_code
_entity_poly.pdbx_strand_id
1 'polypeptide(L)'
;MAKINNQEVLQKLIDELKLYPATDAIPTELAEKILPVFQINSQDVNVSILNNPVMYRDSTLNDQTKSFFVPSGKTWVVLNAVVKYVSAAGVANRYLTFVIKDDTGEQIYMINRDTAMTASTTAYTFFVPGRGGSDSIEADTGNGSICGRNKILQIPKGLILLEGWEIEISYQADRDAADDMFVTLQVDEQDN
;
A
#
# COMPACT_ATOMS: atom_id res chain seq x y z
N MET A 1 -14.37 -11.10 -8.14
CA MET A 1 -15.01 -10.35 -9.25
C MET A 1 -16.40 -9.95 -8.82
N ALA A 2 -16.63 -8.70 -8.44
CA ALA A 2 -17.98 -8.20 -8.27
C ALA A 2 -18.40 -7.62 -9.63
N LYS A 3 -19.24 -8.36 -10.36
CA LYS A 3 -19.91 -7.83 -11.54
C LYS A 3 -21.12 -7.05 -11.02
N ILE A 4 -21.11 -5.73 -11.12
CA ILE A 4 -22.36 -4.99 -11.02
C ILE A 4 -23.09 -5.28 -12.31
N ASN A 5 -24.04 -6.21 -12.24
CA ASN A 5 -24.86 -6.52 -13.38
C ASN A 5 -25.82 -5.35 -13.57
N ASN A 6 -25.50 -4.45 -14.50
CA ASN A 6 -26.34 -3.29 -14.82
C ASN A 6 -27.80 -3.69 -15.11
N GLN A 7 -28.05 -4.95 -15.49
CA GLN A 7 -29.37 -5.52 -15.67
C GLN A 7 -30.21 -5.58 -14.38
N GLU A 8 -29.60 -5.84 -13.22
CA GLU A 8 -30.29 -5.84 -11.92
C GLU A 8 -30.60 -4.42 -11.44
N VAL A 9 -29.70 -3.47 -11.71
CA VAL A 9 -29.93 -2.04 -11.45
C VAL A 9 -31.02 -1.50 -12.38
N LEU A 10 -31.03 -1.93 -13.65
CA LEU A 10 -32.08 -1.61 -14.62
C LEU A 10 -33.44 -2.12 -14.16
N GLN A 11 -33.49 -3.39 -13.72
CA GLN A 11 -34.73 -4.00 -13.25
C GLN A 11 -35.24 -3.28 -12.00
N LYS A 12 -34.35 -2.95 -11.07
CA LYS A 12 -34.71 -2.22 -9.85
C LYS A 12 -35.24 -0.80 -10.15
N LEU A 13 -34.66 -0.09 -11.12
CA LEU A 13 -35.16 1.21 -11.56
C LEU A 13 -36.51 1.11 -12.29
N ILE A 14 -36.70 0.09 -13.14
CA ILE A 14 -37.99 -0.18 -13.80
C ILE A 14 -39.08 -0.46 -12.75
N ASP A 15 -38.74 -1.25 -11.73
CA ASP A 15 -39.65 -1.63 -10.65
C ASP A 15 -39.96 -0.45 -9.71
N GLU A 16 -38.96 0.36 -9.34
CA GLU A 16 -39.12 1.55 -8.49
C GLU A 16 -39.86 2.70 -9.20
N LEU A 17 -39.61 2.89 -10.50
CA LEU A 17 -40.28 3.91 -11.32
C LEU A 17 -41.61 3.44 -11.91
N LYS A 18 -42.02 2.18 -11.65
CA LYS A 18 -43.27 1.57 -12.14
C LYS A 18 -43.46 1.75 -13.65
N LEU A 19 -42.39 1.52 -14.42
CA LEU A 19 -42.39 1.68 -15.86
C LEU A 19 -43.07 0.47 -16.50
N TYR A 20 -44.39 0.49 -16.60
CA TYR A 20 -45.16 -0.53 -17.30
C TYR A 20 -45.38 -0.10 -18.75
N PRO A 21 -44.84 -0.83 -19.76
CA PRO A 21 -44.98 -0.48 -21.18
C PRO A 21 -46.42 -0.45 -21.72
N ALA A 22 -47.41 -0.83 -20.90
CA ALA A 22 -48.79 -1.07 -21.34
C ALA A 22 -49.87 -0.36 -20.50
N THR A 23 -49.52 0.37 -19.43
CA THR A 23 -50.52 0.99 -18.52
C THR A 23 -50.22 2.42 -18.06
N ASP A 24 -49.26 3.11 -18.69
CA ASP A 24 -48.93 4.54 -18.59
C ASP A 24 -48.60 5.14 -17.20
N ALA A 25 -47.42 5.77 -17.14
CA ALA A 25 -47.13 6.88 -16.20
C ALA A 25 -46.03 7.85 -16.71
N ILE A 26 -45.41 7.58 -17.87
CA ILE A 26 -44.50 8.51 -18.55
C ILE A 26 -45.05 8.69 -19.97
N PRO A 27 -45.19 9.93 -20.48
CA PRO A 27 -45.47 10.14 -21.89
C PRO A 27 -44.42 9.37 -22.70
N THR A 28 -44.85 8.51 -23.63
CA THR A 28 -44.00 7.63 -24.46
C THR A 28 -42.73 8.31 -24.98
N GLU A 29 -42.83 9.62 -25.26
CA GLU A 29 -41.75 10.52 -25.71
C GLU A 29 -40.57 10.69 -24.71
N LEU A 30 -40.81 10.57 -23.40
CA LEU A 30 -39.76 10.67 -22.37
C LEU A 30 -39.04 9.32 -22.22
N ALA A 31 -39.75 8.20 -22.27
CA ALA A 31 -39.14 6.87 -22.26
C ALA A 31 -38.24 6.64 -23.49
N GLU A 32 -38.70 7.07 -24.68
CA GLU A 32 -37.93 7.03 -25.93
C GLU A 32 -36.69 7.93 -25.92
N LYS A 33 -36.68 9.02 -25.15
CA LYS A 33 -35.50 9.91 -25.01
C LYS A 33 -34.52 9.46 -23.94
N ILE A 34 -34.99 8.81 -22.88
CA ILE A 34 -34.18 8.42 -21.73
C ILE A 34 -33.43 7.10 -22.00
N LEU A 35 -34.08 6.12 -22.66
CA LEU A 35 -33.47 4.81 -22.97
C LEU A 35 -32.17 4.90 -23.80
N PRO A 36 -32.07 5.74 -24.87
CA PRO A 36 -30.83 5.87 -25.65
C PRO A 36 -29.70 6.56 -24.86
N VAL A 37 -30.03 7.51 -23.98
CA VAL A 37 -29.04 8.21 -23.14
C VAL A 37 -28.40 7.26 -22.13
N PHE A 38 -29.17 6.28 -21.62
CA PHE A 38 -28.62 5.22 -20.75
C PHE A 38 -27.79 4.17 -21.51
N GLN A 39 -28.11 3.89 -22.78
CA GLN A 39 -27.31 3.00 -23.63
C GLN A 39 -25.98 3.63 -24.09
N ILE A 40 -25.90 4.96 -24.21
CA ILE A 40 -24.67 5.67 -24.61
C ILE A 40 -23.66 5.74 -23.44
N ASN A 41 -24.13 5.71 -22.19
CA ASN A 41 -23.29 5.74 -20.99
C ASN A 41 -22.97 4.36 -20.42
N SER A 42 -23.25 3.27 -21.14
CA SER A 42 -22.74 1.93 -20.79
C SER A 42 -21.27 1.77 -21.20
N GLN A 43 -20.44 2.76 -20.89
CA GLN A 43 -19.02 2.46 -20.76
C GLN A 43 -18.93 1.52 -19.56
N ASP A 44 -18.62 0.25 -19.84
CA ASP A 44 -18.09 -0.63 -18.82
C ASP A 44 -16.92 0.12 -18.19
N VAL A 45 -17.13 0.66 -16.99
CA VAL A 45 -16.04 1.17 -16.17
C VAL A 45 -15.28 -0.06 -15.71
N ASN A 46 -14.43 -0.57 -16.59
CA ASN A 46 -13.43 -1.56 -16.27
C ASN A 46 -12.41 -0.86 -15.38
N VAL A 47 -12.68 -0.81 -14.08
CA VAL A 47 -11.62 -0.56 -13.10
C VAL A 47 -10.75 -1.82 -13.12
N SER A 48 -9.75 -1.81 -13.99
CA SER A 48 -8.69 -2.81 -13.97
C SER A 48 -7.89 -2.58 -12.70
N ILE A 49 -8.32 -3.18 -11.60
CA ILE A 49 -7.45 -3.40 -10.45
C ILE A 49 -6.63 -4.64 -10.82
N LEU A 50 -5.71 -4.50 -11.77
CA LEU A 50 -4.65 -5.48 -11.97
C LEU A 50 -3.73 -5.36 -10.77
N ASN A 51 -4.14 -5.96 -9.65
CA ASN A 51 -3.23 -6.25 -8.56
C ASN A 51 -2.26 -7.31 -9.11
N ASN A 52 -1.09 -6.88 -9.57
CA ASN A 52 0.05 -7.73 -9.88
C ASN A 52 1.05 -7.61 -8.72
N PRO A 53 0.78 -8.31 -7.59
CA PRO A 53 1.64 -8.21 -6.42
C PRO A 53 3.00 -8.84 -6.71
N VAL A 54 4.05 -8.02 -6.68
CA VAL A 54 5.45 -8.45 -6.79
C VAL A 54 6.11 -8.29 -5.42
N MET A 55 7.03 -9.21 -5.10
CA MET A 55 7.78 -9.21 -3.85
C MET A 55 9.27 -9.02 -4.12
N TYR A 56 9.85 -8.01 -3.50
CA TYR A 56 11.29 -7.76 -3.47
C TYR A 56 11.85 -8.11 -2.09
N ARG A 57 13.05 -8.68 -2.06
CA ARG A 57 13.74 -9.02 -0.82
C ARG A 57 15.19 -8.61 -0.88
N ASP A 58 15.66 -8.02 0.20
CA ASP A 58 17.10 -7.79 0.43
C ASP A 58 17.47 -8.37 1.81
N SER A 59 18.47 -9.24 1.80
CA SER A 59 19.02 -9.93 2.97
C SER A 59 20.53 -9.78 3.09
N THR A 60 21.12 -8.79 2.40
CA THR A 60 22.55 -8.50 2.50
C THR A 60 22.89 -8.11 3.93
N LEU A 61 23.79 -8.86 4.56
CA LEU A 61 24.17 -8.70 5.97
C LEU A 61 25.00 -7.43 6.17
N ASN A 62 24.99 -6.89 7.40
CA ASN A 62 25.75 -5.70 7.81
C ASN A 62 25.55 -4.48 6.89
N ASP A 63 24.33 -4.30 6.38
CA ASP A 63 24.01 -3.22 5.47
C ASP A 63 22.95 -2.32 6.10
N GLN A 64 23.31 -1.05 6.22
CA GLN A 64 22.54 -0.03 6.93
C GLN A 64 21.37 0.50 6.13
N THR A 65 21.41 0.35 4.81
CA THR A 65 20.47 0.99 3.88
C THR A 65 20.07 0.00 2.80
N LYS A 66 18.76 -0.15 2.61
CA LYS A 66 18.15 -1.01 1.60
C LYS A 66 17.34 -0.15 0.65
N SER A 67 17.67 -0.21 -0.64
CA SER A 67 17.06 0.63 -1.66
C SER A 67 16.35 -0.21 -2.71
N PHE A 68 15.13 0.20 -3.07
CA PHE A 68 14.32 -0.41 -4.12
C PHE A 68 13.91 0.67 -5.10
N PHE A 69 14.18 0.46 -6.38
CA PHE A 69 13.88 1.42 -7.44
C PHE A 69 12.73 0.92 -8.31
N VAL A 70 11.83 1.83 -8.66
CA VAL A 70 10.77 1.54 -9.63
C VAL A 70 11.41 1.33 -11.02
N PRO A 71 11.25 0.16 -11.66
CA PRO A 71 11.86 -0.13 -12.96
C PRO A 71 11.34 0.78 -14.07
N SER A 72 12.07 0.81 -15.18
CA SER A 72 11.65 1.57 -16.36
C SER A 72 10.34 1.06 -16.96
N GLY A 73 9.43 1.97 -17.33
CA GLY A 73 8.11 1.66 -17.85
C GLY A 73 7.13 1.09 -16.82
N LYS A 74 7.44 1.18 -15.53
CA LYS A 74 6.59 0.67 -14.44
C LYS A 74 6.14 1.79 -13.50
N THR A 75 5.02 1.54 -12.83
CA THR A 75 4.62 2.26 -11.62
C THR A 75 4.38 1.26 -10.50
N TRP A 76 4.62 1.69 -9.26
CA TRP A 76 4.41 0.86 -8.09
C TRP A 76 3.40 1.47 -7.14
N VAL A 77 2.48 0.65 -6.64
CA VAL A 77 1.70 0.99 -5.43
C VAL A 77 2.19 0.13 -4.29
N VAL A 78 2.73 0.75 -3.24
CA VAL A 78 3.28 0.00 -2.10
C VAL A 78 2.14 -0.67 -1.33
N LEU A 79 2.18 -2.01 -1.22
CA LEU A 79 1.17 -2.80 -0.51
C LEU A 79 1.55 -3.04 0.94
N ASN A 80 2.82 -3.31 1.21
CA ASN A 80 3.42 -3.34 2.54
C ASN A 80 4.94 -3.48 2.43
N ALA A 81 5.66 -3.19 3.52
CA ALA A 81 7.03 -3.63 3.70
C ALA A 81 7.21 -4.22 5.10
N VAL A 82 7.99 -5.28 5.22
CA VAL A 82 8.33 -5.92 6.49
C VAL A 82 9.82 -5.89 6.66
N VAL A 83 10.27 -5.35 7.79
CA VAL A 83 11.66 -5.26 8.16
C VAL A 83 11.89 -6.11 9.39
N LYS A 84 12.79 -7.09 9.27
CA LYS A 84 13.36 -7.78 10.41
C LYS A 84 14.73 -7.16 10.68
N TYR A 85 14.86 -6.57 11.86
CA TYR A 85 16.11 -6.00 12.35
C TYR A 85 16.70 -6.89 13.43
N VAL A 86 18.00 -7.17 13.36
CA VAL A 86 18.74 -7.93 14.36
C VAL A 86 19.91 -7.08 14.83
N SER A 87 19.82 -6.55 16.05
CA SER A 87 20.91 -5.76 16.61
C SER A 87 22.00 -6.64 17.21
N ALA A 88 23.24 -6.32 16.86
CA ALA A 88 24.43 -6.88 17.47
C ALA A 88 24.57 -6.44 18.94
N ALA A 89 25.55 -7.04 19.61
CA ALA A 89 25.87 -6.68 20.99
C ALA A 89 26.46 -5.27 21.10
N GLY A 90 25.88 -4.47 21.98
CA GLY A 90 26.47 -3.26 22.55
C GLY A 90 25.58 -2.02 22.52
N VAL A 91 25.92 -1.06 23.36
CA VAL A 91 25.03 0.04 23.76
C VAL A 91 24.93 1.09 22.66
N ALA A 92 23.90 1.00 21.82
CA ALA A 92 23.41 2.11 21.01
C ALA A 92 21.92 1.94 20.73
N ASN A 93 21.20 3.05 20.69
CA ASN A 93 19.84 3.06 20.19
C ASN A 93 19.86 3.07 18.67
N ARG A 94 18.89 2.38 18.07
CA ARG A 94 18.73 2.31 16.62
C ARG A 94 17.31 2.71 16.25
N TYR A 95 17.18 3.54 15.24
CA TYR A 95 15.90 4.00 14.72
C TYR A 95 15.81 3.62 13.25
N LEU A 96 14.73 2.92 12.90
CA LEU A 96 14.43 2.54 11.53
C LEU A 96 13.69 3.69 10.84
N THR A 97 14.10 3.97 9.61
CA THR A 97 13.57 5.02 8.76
C THR A 97 13.09 4.39 7.46
N PHE A 98 11.93 4.84 6.98
CA PHE A 98 11.41 4.54 5.65
C PHE A 98 11.25 5.85 4.91
N VAL A 99 11.90 5.97 3.76
CA VAL A 99 11.94 7.16 2.93
C VAL A 99 11.45 6.82 1.53
N ILE A 100 10.72 7.75 0.93
CA ILE A 100 10.40 7.73 -0.50
C ILE A 100 11.07 8.94 -1.12
N LYS A 101 11.87 8.71 -2.17
CA LYS A 101 12.50 9.75 -2.97
C LYS A 101 11.98 9.72 -4.40
N ASP A 102 11.92 10.88 -5.03
CA ASP A 102 11.62 10.98 -6.46
C ASP A 102 12.84 10.64 -7.33
N ASP A 103 12.68 10.78 -8.65
CA ASP A 103 13.72 10.51 -9.65
C ASP A 103 14.91 11.49 -9.60
N THR A 104 14.74 12.63 -8.92
CA THR A 104 15.81 13.60 -8.66
C THR A 104 16.59 13.28 -7.37
N GLY A 105 16.07 12.36 -6.56
CA GLY A 105 16.57 12.01 -5.23
C GLY A 105 16.03 12.91 -4.12
N GLU A 106 15.03 13.76 -4.39
CA GLU A 106 14.37 14.58 -3.37
C GLU A 106 13.46 13.71 -2.50
N GLN A 107 13.53 13.89 -1.18
CA GLN A 107 12.70 13.17 -0.22
C GLN A 107 11.25 13.71 -0.25
N ILE A 108 10.32 12.89 -0.72
CA ILE A 108 8.88 13.20 -0.77
C ILE A 108 8.15 12.76 0.51
N TYR A 109 8.61 11.68 1.13
CA TYR A 109 8.00 11.14 2.34
C TYR A 109 9.04 10.49 3.24
N MET A 110 8.83 10.60 4.54
CA MET A 110 9.66 9.93 5.55
C MET A 110 8.81 9.56 6.76
N ILE A 111 9.02 8.35 7.28
CA ILE A 111 8.50 7.94 8.58
C ILE A 111 9.59 7.22 9.38
N ASN A 112 9.70 7.61 10.64
CA ASN A 112 10.64 7.04 11.58
C ASN A 112 9.91 6.16 12.59
N ARG A 113 10.52 5.04 12.94
CA ARG A 113 10.14 4.28 14.12
C ARG A 113 10.45 5.12 15.35
N ASP A 114 9.44 5.55 16.11
CA ASP A 114 9.68 6.38 17.32
C ASP A 114 10.32 5.62 18.51
N THR A 115 10.35 4.29 18.48
CA THR A 115 10.83 3.46 19.59
C THR A 115 12.21 2.89 19.25
N ALA A 116 13.21 3.25 20.04
CA ALA A 116 14.55 2.72 19.88
C ALA A 116 14.56 1.18 19.95
N MET A 117 15.29 0.57 19.01
CA MET A 117 15.65 -0.84 19.07
C MET A 117 16.92 -0.96 19.91
N THR A 118 16.84 -1.72 21.00
CA THR A 118 17.95 -1.89 21.95
C THR A 118 18.93 -2.95 21.46
N ALA A 119 20.16 -2.91 21.99
CA ALA A 119 21.20 -3.90 21.75
C ALA A 119 20.72 -5.35 21.96
N SER A 120 21.25 -6.30 21.18
CA SER A 120 20.98 -7.73 21.32
C SER A 120 19.49 -8.11 21.26
N THR A 121 18.71 -7.39 20.45
CA THR A 121 17.29 -7.68 20.22
C THR A 121 17.01 -7.92 18.75
N THR A 122 15.99 -8.74 18.49
CA THR A 122 15.35 -8.79 17.18
C THR A 122 14.07 -7.97 17.24
N ALA A 123 13.83 -7.15 16.23
CA ALA A 123 12.61 -6.36 16.12
C ALA A 123 12.01 -6.51 14.73
N TYR A 124 10.68 -6.48 14.65
CA TYR A 124 9.98 -6.46 13.37
C TYR A 124 9.27 -5.12 13.21
N THR A 125 9.32 -4.55 12.01
CA THR A 125 8.57 -3.35 11.66
C THR A 125 7.78 -3.60 10.39
N PHE A 126 6.49 -3.33 10.44
CA PHE A 126 5.55 -3.50 9.34
C PHE A 126 5.13 -2.11 8.86
N PHE A 127 5.48 -1.77 7.63
CA PHE A 127 4.98 -0.60 6.95
C PHE A 127 3.73 -0.99 6.18
N VAL A 128 2.58 -0.42 6.53
CA VAL A 128 1.30 -0.78 5.90
C VAL A 128 0.59 0.49 5.39
N PRO A 129 -0.06 0.45 4.22
CA PRO A 129 -0.87 1.56 3.73
C PRO A 129 -1.96 1.93 4.74
N GLY A 130 -1.98 3.18 5.18
CA GLY A 130 -2.90 3.67 6.19
C GLY A 130 -3.27 5.14 5.99
N ARG A 131 -3.83 5.77 7.02
CA ARG A 131 -4.26 7.17 6.95
C ARG A 131 -3.07 8.14 6.84
N GLY A 132 -1.84 7.66 7.06
CA GLY A 132 -0.65 8.48 7.19
C GLY A 132 -0.66 9.14 8.56
N GLY A 133 0.15 8.62 9.48
CA GLY A 133 0.23 9.08 10.85
C GLY A 133 1.20 8.21 11.63
N SER A 134 1.76 8.74 12.72
CA SER A 134 2.67 8.02 13.63
C SER A 134 1.96 6.98 14.50
N ASP A 135 0.74 6.57 14.13
CA ASP A 135 -0.05 5.61 14.90
C ASP A 135 0.62 4.25 14.84
N SER A 136 1.44 4.00 15.86
CA SER A 136 2.06 2.71 16.04
C SER A 136 1.19 1.83 16.90
N ILE A 137 0.75 0.71 16.32
CA ILE A 137 0.17 -0.37 17.10
C ILE A 137 1.34 -1.21 17.62
N GLU A 138 1.62 -1.09 18.91
CA GLU A 138 2.46 -2.07 19.60
C GLU A 138 1.64 -3.34 19.81
N ALA A 139 2.02 -4.40 19.12
CA ALA A 139 1.53 -5.73 19.46
C ALA A 139 2.41 -6.26 20.59
N ASP A 140 2.05 -5.94 21.83
CA ASP A 140 2.66 -6.57 23.00
C ASP A 140 2.23 -8.03 23.03
N THR A 141 3.09 -8.94 22.56
CA THR A 141 2.89 -10.38 22.75
C THR A 141 3.27 -10.73 24.18
N GLY A 142 2.36 -10.39 25.10
CA GLY A 142 2.42 -10.82 26.48
C GLY A 142 2.66 -12.32 26.57
N ASN A 143 3.69 -12.68 27.35
CA ASN A 143 4.07 -14.03 27.75
C ASN A 143 4.49 -15.01 26.63
N GLY A 144 5.79 -14.95 26.30
CA GLY A 144 6.59 -16.17 26.28
C GLY A 144 6.38 -17.12 25.11
N SER A 145 6.44 -16.63 23.87
CA SER A 145 7.02 -17.38 22.74
C SER A 145 6.96 -16.53 21.48
N ILE A 146 8.13 -16.38 20.84
CA ILE A 146 8.39 -15.72 19.55
C ILE A 146 8.60 -14.19 19.65
N CYS A 147 9.83 -13.84 20.04
CA CYS A 147 10.71 -12.90 19.34
C CYS A 147 10.14 -11.56 18.81
N GLY A 148 10.31 -10.48 19.60
CA GLY A 148 10.66 -9.16 19.09
C GLY A 148 9.65 -8.03 19.34
N ARG A 149 10.16 -6.79 19.48
CA ARG A 149 9.32 -5.58 19.56
C ARG A 149 8.72 -5.30 18.19
N ASN A 150 7.49 -5.76 17.98
CA ASN A 150 6.76 -5.59 16.73
C ASN A 150 6.14 -4.21 16.68
N LYS A 151 6.32 -3.52 15.55
CA LYS A 151 5.74 -2.20 15.34
C LYS A 151 5.09 -2.10 13.98
N ILE A 152 3.88 -1.56 13.93
CA ILE A 152 3.22 -1.21 12.67
C ILE A 152 3.37 0.30 12.46
N LEU A 153 3.80 0.73 11.27
CA LEU A 153 3.92 2.12 10.86
C LEU A 153 3.07 2.33 9.60
N GLN A 154 2.31 3.41 9.56
CA GLN A 154 1.41 3.68 8.44
C GLN A 154 2.09 4.54 7.37
N ILE A 155 2.17 4.01 6.15
CA ILE A 155 2.61 4.76 4.96
C ILE A 155 1.40 5.34 4.20
N PRO A 156 1.59 6.36 3.34
CA PRO A 156 0.50 6.98 2.60
C PRO A 156 -0.25 5.95 1.75
N LYS A 157 -1.56 5.83 1.97
CA LYS A 157 -2.39 4.91 1.20
C LYS A 157 -2.60 5.44 -0.21
N GLY A 158 -2.43 4.55 -1.19
CA GLY A 158 -2.69 4.86 -2.61
C GLY A 158 -1.64 5.75 -3.25
N LEU A 159 -0.46 5.91 -2.63
CA LEU A 159 0.66 6.57 -3.25
C LEU A 159 1.19 5.71 -4.39
N ILE A 160 1.19 6.28 -5.59
CA ILE A 160 1.75 5.70 -6.81
C ILE A 160 3.16 6.25 -6.96
N LEU A 161 4.14 5.35 -7.00
CA LEU A 161 5.54 5.68 -7.26
C LEU A 161 5.80 5.55 -8.77
N LEU A 162 6.43 6.57 -9.34
CA LEU A 162 6.73 6.62 -10.75
C LEU A 162 8.08 5.95 -11.04
N GLU A 163 8.32 5.66 -12.31
CA GLU A 163 9.63 5.19 -12.80
C GLU A 163 10.79 6.02 -12.22
N GLY A 164 11.85 5.34 -11.78
CA GLY A 164 13.05 5.97 -11.22
C GLY A 164 12.94 6.40 -9.74
N TRP A 165 11.75 6.39 -9.15
CA TRP A 165 11.58 6.68 -7.73
C TRP A 165 12.20 5.59 -6.86
N GLU A 166 12.61 5.97 -5.65
CA GLU A 166 13.30 5.10 -4.69
C GLU A 166 12.49 4.94 -3.40
N ILE A 167 12.39 3.70 -2.92
CA ILE A 167 12.08 3.40 -1.53
C ILE A 167 13.39 3.06 -0.83
N GLU A 168 13.77 3.88 0.15
CA GLU A 168 14.92 3.63 1.01
C GLU A 168 14.44 3.23 2.41
N ILE A 169 14.97 2.12 2.92
CA ILE A 169 14.82 1.71 4.31
C ILE A 169 16.20 1.70 4.93
N SER A 170 16.41 2.54 5.93
CA SER A 170 17.70 2.69 6.60
C SER A 170 17.55 2.67 8.12
N TYR A 171 18.62 2.33 8.82
CA TYR A 171 18.69 2.56 10.26
C TYR A 171 19.78 3.55 10.60
N GLN A 172 19.49 4.48 11.51
CA GLN A 172 20.49 5.38 12.05
C GLN A 172 21.15 4.79 13.28
N ALA A 173 22.47 5.00 13.30
CA ALA A 173 23.35 4.40 14.26
C ALA A 173 24.43 5.37 14.71
N ASP A 174 24.53 5.64 16.02
CA ASP A 174 25.57 6.52 16.60
C ASP A 174 27.01 5.96 16.49
N ARG A 175 27.19 4.77 15.90
CA ARG A 175 28.45 4.05 15.73
C ARG A 175 28.30 2.91 14.74
N ASP A 176 29.38 2.46 14.12
CA ASP A 176 29.41 1.22 13.36
C ASP A 176 28.93 0.05 14.22
N ALA A 177 27.82 -0.58 13.84
CA ALA A 177 27.45 -1.89 14.35
C ALA A 177 27.26 -2.85 13.20
N ALA A 178 27.62 -4.10 13.47
CA ALA A 178 27.32 -5.26 12.65
C ALA A 178 25.84 -5.67 12.83
N ASP A 179 24.91 -4.71 12.77
CA ASP A 179 23.49 -5.02 12.84
C ASP A 179 23.00 -5.51 11.47
N ASP A 180 22.11 -6.48 11.47
CA ASP A 180 21.54 -7.05 10.24
C ASP A 180 20.12 -6.54 10.00
N MET A 181 19.85 -6.18 8.75
CA MET A 181 18.53 -5.75 8.30
C MET A 181 18.06 -6.58 7.11
N PHE A 182 16.90 -7.19 7.27
CA PHE A 182 16.23 -7.96 6.23
C PHE A 182 14.94 -7.27 5.85
N VAL A 183 14.78 -6.94 4.57
CA VAL A 183 13.60 -6.23 4.06
C VAL A 183 12.85 -7.13 3.09
N THR A 184 11.54 -7.20 3.27
CA THR A 184 10.61 -7.74 2.27
C THR A 184 9.65 -6.63 1.90
N LEU A 185 9.70 -6.18 0.65
CA LEU A 185 8.81 -5.16 0.09
C LEU A 185 7.80 -5.85 -0.83
N GLN A 186 6.53 -5.56 -0.65
CA GLN A 186 5.47 -5.99 -1.54
C GLN A 186 4.82 -4.78 -2.20
N VAL A 187 4.77 -4.80 -3.53
CA VAL A 187 4.17 -3.74 -4.35
C VAL A 187 3.17 -4.33 -5.31
N ASP A 188 2.21 -3.54 -5.73
CA ASP A 188 1.45 -3.78 -6.94
C ASP A 188 2.18 -3.10 -8.10
N GLU A 189 2.78 -3.89 -8.99
CA GLU A 189 3.56 -3.40 -10.13
C GLU A 189 2.69 -3.33 -11.39
N GLN A 190 2.53 -2.12 -11.93
CA GLN A 190 1.70 -1.84 -13.09
C GLN A 190 2.55 -1.29 -14.24
N ASP A 191 2.13 -1.55 -15.48
CA ASP A 191 2.72 -0.92 -16.67
C ASP A 191 2.29 0.56 -16.72
N ASN A 192 3.24 1.46 -17.01
CA ASN A 192 3.01 2.90 -17.20
C ASN A 192 2.66 3.23 -18.66
#